data_AF-A0A3Q9FPT9-F1
#
_entry.id   AF-A0A3Q9FPT9-F1
#
_cell.length_a   1.000
_cell.length_b   1.000
_cell.length_c   1.000
_cell.angle_alpha   90.00
_cell.angle_beta   90.00
_cell.angle_gamma   90.00
#
_symmetry.space_group_name_H-M   'P 1'
#
loop_
_entity.id
_entity.type
_entity.pdbx_description
1 polymer ?
#
loop_
_entity_poly.entity_id
_entity_poly.type
_entity_poly.pdbx_seq_one_letter_code
_entity_poly.pdbx_strand_id
1 'polypeptide(L)'
;MYTLLFKATWNTLKTFGESTLKGEMGMIAVLHTWGQNLSLHPHLHCIIPGGALVKGKHWKGSDKTGKYLFSAKGLAKMFRAKLLALIRKDTHLYSFFSTEIARKCIEKEWVVYAKRPFGGAKKIIEYLGRYTHKTAISNHRLLHYSDKKVTFSYKDYRNGAKKNEMTLSDVEFIRRYTQHLLPKGFRRIRHFGFYNGAIKKVKIEKIRKSIGQETPKIKEWDWIKLSKEKLGYDPLLCTCCGKREMVIMPRFPSQRAPPNQQNVTKKI
;
A
#
# COMPACT_ATOMS: atom_id res chain seq x y z
N MET A 1 -8.58 -8.35 12.03
CA MET A 1 -9.26 -7.37 11.14
C MET A 1 -8.48 -7.03 9.86
N TYR A 2 -7.30 -6.39 9.90
CA TYR A 2 -6.61 -5.90 8.68
C TYR A 2 -6.31 -6.97 7.61
N THR A 3 -5.97 -8.19 8.03
CA THR A 3 -5.79 -9.32 7.10
C THR A 3 -7.08 -9.64 6.35
N LEU A 4 -8.24 -9.61 7.02
CA LEU A 4 -9.54 -9.82 6.39
C LEU A 4 -9.89 -8.68 5.43
N LEU A 5 -9.53 -7.43 5.78
CA LEU A 5 -9.69 -6.29 4.88
C LEU A 5 -8.97 -6.52 3.55
N PHE A 6 -7.68 -6.88 3.58
CA PHE A 6 -6.93 -7.26 2.36
C PHE A 6 -7.56 -8.42 1.61
N LYS A 7 -7.95 -9.48 2.32
CA LYS A 7 -8.54 -10.68 1.71
C LYS A 7 -9.87 -10.37 1.03
N ALA A 8 -10.74 -9.61 1.68
CA ALA A 8 -12.03 -9.18 1.12
C ALA A 8 -11.82 -8.32 -0.13
N THR A 9 -10.94 -7.31 -0.07
CA THR A 9 -10.65 -6.44 -1.22
C THR A 9 -10.12 -7.22 -2.40
N TRP A 10 -9.15 -8.12 -2.19
CA TRP A 10 -8.62 -8.95 -3.26
C TRP A 10 -9.67 -9.90 -3.83
N ASN A 11 -10.42 -10.58 -2.96
CA ASN A 11 -11.47 -11.50 -3.39
C ASN A 11 -12.58 -10.79 -4.17
N THR A 12 -12.89 -9.52 -3.87
CA THR A 12 -13.83 -8.72 -4.66
C THR A 12 -13.28 -8.50 -6.06
N LEU A 13 -12.06 -7.94 -6.18
CA LEU A 13 -11.47 -7.65 -7.49
C LEU A 13 -11.24 -8.88 -8.34
N LYS A 14 -10.77 -9.98 -7.72
CA LYS A 14 -10.60 -11.26 -8.39
C LYS A 14 -11.91 -11.73 -9.01
N THR A 15 -13.01 -11.72 -8.25
CA THR A 15 -14.33 -12.13 -8.76
C THR A 15 -14.80 -11.26 -9.92
N PHE A 16 -14.62 -9.93 -9.87
CA PHE A 16 -14.96 -9.04 -11.00
C PHE A 16 -14.11 -9.31 -12.24
N GLY A 17 -12.81 -9.53 -12.07
CA GLY A 17 -11.91 -9.88 -13.18
C GLY A 17 -12.30 -11.20 -13.84
N GLU A 18 -12.63 -12.21 -13.04
CA GLU A 18 -13.07 -13.53 -13.53
C GLU A 18 -14.44 -13.48 -14.20
N SER A 19 -15.41 -12.74 -13.65
CA SER A 19 -16.77 -12.72 -14.17
C SER A 19 -16.91 -11.81 -15.40
N THR A 20 -16.30 -10.63 -15.40
CA THR A 20 -16.47 -9.60 -16.44
C THR A 20 -15.38 -9.66 -17.50
N LEU A 21 -14.11 -9.79 -17.09
CA LEU A 21 -12.97 -9.77 -18.01
C LEU A 21 -12.49 -11.18 -18.42
N LYS A 22 -12.97 -12.23 -17.74
CA LYS A 22 -12.56 -13.63 -17.92
C LYS A 22 -11.03 -13.80 -17.80
N GLY A 23 -10.40 -13.07 -16.88
CA GLY A 23 -8.95 -13.04 -16.76
C GLY A 23 -8.42 -12.80 -15.34
N GLU A 24 -7.11 -13.03 -15.19
CA GLU A 24 -6.37 -12.82 -13.96
C GLU A 24 -6.10 -11.33 -13.74
N MET A 25 -6.45 -10.81 -12.56
CA MET A 25 -6.20 -9.43 -12.15
C MET A 25 -4.83 -9.26 -11.48
N GLY A 26 -4.41 -8.01 -11.31
CA GLY A 26 -3.29 -7.62 -10.47
C GLY A 26 -3.69 -6.46 -9.57
N MET A 27 -3.20 -6.44 -8.33
CA MET A 27 -3.41 -5.31 -7.42
C MET A 27 -2.18 -5.04 -6.58
N ILE A 28 -1.85 -3.77 -6.39
CA ILE A 28 -0.98 -3.28 -5.31
C ILE A 28 -1.88 -2.58 -4.31
N ALA A 29 -1.87 -3.01 -3.05
CA ALA A 29 -2.70 -2.43 -2.00
C ALA A 29 -1.84 -1.92 -0.84
N VAL A 30 -2.18 -0.73 -0.34
CA VAL A 30 -1.54 -0.06 0.79
C VAL A 30 -2.57 0.20 1.87
N LEU A 31 -2.32 -0.32 3.07
CA LEU A 31 -3.16 -0.06 4.24
C LEU A 31 -2.86 1.31 4.86
N HIS A 32 -3.91 2.08 5.10
CA HIS A 32 -3.93 3.20 6.04
C HIS A 32 -4.96 2.96 7.13
N THR A 33 -4.74 3.59 8.27
CA THR A 33 -5.54 3.38 9.48
C THR A 33 -6.04 4.69 10.08
N TRP A 34 -5.85 5.83 9.43
CA TRP A 34 -6.16 7.15 9.99
C TRP A 34 -6.95 8.04 9.05
N GLY A 35 -7.80 8.89 9.63
CA GLY A 35 -8.36 10.07 8.98
C GLY A 35 -7.46 11.30 9.16
N GLN A 36 -7.88 12.44 8.61
CA GLN A 36 -7.16 13.71 8.81
C GLN A 36 -7.09 14.09 10.29
N ASN A 37 -8.12 13.79 11.07
CA ASN A 37 -8.22 14.11 12.49
C ASN A 37 -7.60 13.05 13.43
N LEU A 38 -6.80 12.12 12.90
CA LEU A 38 -6.22 10.96 13.62
C LEU A 38 -7.26 9.99 14.22
N SER A 39 -8.52 10.04 13.79
CA SER A 39 -9.46 8.98 14.14
C SER A 39 -9.12 7.68 13.39
N LEU A 40 -9.36 6.53 14.02
CA LEU A 40 -9.19 5.22 13.41
C LEU A 40 -10.08 5.10 12.16
N HIS A 41 -9.44 4.96 11.01
CA HIS A 41 -10.10 4.84 9.72
C HIS A 41 -9.36 3.83 8.83
N PRO A 42 -9.52 2.51 9.06
CA PRO A 42 -8.83 1.48 8.27
C PRO A 42 -9.39 1.42 6.85
N HIS A 43 -8.54 1.65 5.85
CA HIS A 43 -8.88 1.58 4.44
C HIS A 43 -7.68 1.17 3.59
N LEU A 44 -7.95 0.71 2.36
CA LEU A 44 -6.92 0.33 1.41
C LEU A 44 -6.92 1.27 0.21
N HIS A 45 -5.75 1.83 -0.10
CA HIS A 45 -5.49 2.41 -1.41
C HIS A 45 -5.00 1.31 -2.35
N CYS A 46 -5.73 1.10 -3.44
CA CYS A 46 -5.43 0.05 -4.39
C CYS A 46 -5.06 0.65 -5.75
N ILE A 47 -3.95 0.19 -6.33
CA ILE A 47 -3.63 0.40 -7.75
C ILE A 47 -3.92 -0.90 -8.48
N ILE A 48 -4.79 -0.80 -9.46
CA ILE A 48 -5.31 -1.91 -10.24
C ILE A 48 -5.06 -1.56 -11.70
N PRO A 49 -4.39 -2.43 -12.47
CA PRO A 49 -4.28 -2.27 -13.91
C PRO A 49 -5.67 -2.24 -14.56
N GLY A 50 -5.84 -1.40 -15.58
CA GLY A 50 -7.10 -1.27 -16.31
C GLY A 50 -7.35 -2.43 -17.27
N GLY A 51 -7.36 -3.67 -16.77
CA GLY A 51 -7.54 -4.87 -17.58
C GLY A 51 -7.14 -6.15 -16.83
N ALA A 52 -7.20 -7.27 -17.54
CA ALA A 52 -6.90 -8.61 -17.02
C ALA A 52 -6.07 -9.44 -18.00
N LEU A 53 -5.30 -10.39 -17.47
CA LEU A 53 -4.58 -11.39 -18.26
C LEU A 53 -5.46 -12.62 -18.51
N VAL A 54 -5.96 -12.76 -19.73
CA VAL A 54 -6.85 -13.84 -20.17
C VAL A 54 -6.03 -15.06 -20.59
N LYS A 55 -6.43 -16.24 -20.09
CA LYS A 55 -5.76 -17.54 -20.36
C LYS A 55 -4.24 -17.53 -20.11
N GLY A 56 -3.75 -16.61 -19.26
CA GLY A 56 -2.34 -16.46 -18.96
C GLY A 56 -1.47 -15.99 -20.14
N LYS A 57 -2.06 -15.49 -21.23
CA LYS A 57 -1.34 -15.12 -22.47
C LYS A 57 -1.72 -13.73 -22.98
N HIS A 58 -3.01 -13.42 -23.05
CA HIS A 58 -3.50 -12.23 -23.75
C HIS A 58 -4.01 -11.18 -22.77
N TRP A 59 -3.61 -9.94 -22.95
CA TRP A 59 -4.12 -8.81 -22.18
C TRP A 59 -5.47 -8.35 -22.73
N LYS A 60 -6.50 -8.35 -21.90
CA LYS A 60 -7.79 -7.71 -22.16
C LYS A 60 -7.85 -6.41 -21.37
N GLY A 61 -7.66 -5.29 -22.05
CA GLY A 61 -7.82 -3.96 -21.46
C GLY A 61 -9.28 -3.63 -21.19
N SER A 62 -9.52 -2.63 -20.33
CA SER A 62 -10.82 -1.98 -20.25
C SER A 62 -11.10 -1.21 -21.53
N ASP A 63 -12.38 -0.99 -21.83
CA ASP A 63 -12.78 0.03 -22.78
C ASP A 63 -12.22 1.38 -22.30
N LYS A 64 -11.49 2.08 -23.17
CA LYS A 64 -10.76 3.32 -22.82
C LYS A 64 -11.69 4.49 -22.46
N THR A 65 -13.00 4.28 -22.55
CA THR A 65 -14.10 5.25 -22.42
C THR A 65 -14.69 5.30 -21.00
N GLY A 66 -14.41 4.30 -20.15
CA GLY A 66 -14.99 4.21 -18.80
C GLY A 66 -14.39 5.18 -17.78
N LYS A 67 -15.23 5.69 -16.86
CA LYS A 67 -14.79 6.49 -15.70
C LYS A 67 -14.03 5.65 -14.66
N TYR A 68 -14.21 4.34 -14.68
CA TYR A 68 -13.61 3.35 -13.78
C TYR A 68 -13.64 1.96 -14.44
N LEU A 69 -12.81 1.02 -13.97
CA LEU A 69 -12.73 -0.35 -14.50
C LEU A 69 -13.97 -1.20 -14.19
N PHE A 70 -14.50 -1.06 -12.97
CA PHE A 70 -15.69 -1.76 -12.50
C PHE A 70 -16.58 -0.78 -11.73
N SER A 71 -17.90 -1.00 -11.76
CA SER A 71 -18.87 -0.19 -11.02
C SER A 71 -18.49 -0.07 -9.54
N ALA A 72 -18.29 1.18 -9.07
CA ALA A 72 -17.99 1.48 -7.68
C ALA A 72 -19.05 0.93 -6.72
N LYS A 73 -20.34 1.06 -7.08
CA LYS A 73 -21.47 0.52 -6.30
C LYS A 73 -21.43 -1.01 -6.24
N GLY A 74 -21.13 -1.66 -7.37
CA GLY A 74 -20.96 -3.11 -7.44
C GLY A 74 -19.79 -3.61 -6.58
N LEU A 75 -18.64 -2.94 -6.67
CA LEU A 75 -17.48 -3.22 -5.84
C LEU A 75 -17.80 -3.08 -4.36
N ALA A 76 -18.47 -2.00 -3.96
CA ALA A 76 -18.82 -1.74 -2.57
C ALA A 76 -19.77 -2.81 -2.01
N LYS A 77 -20.84 -3.17 -2.74
CA LYS A 77 -21.80 -4.21 -2.34
C LYS A 77 -21.11 -5.57 -2.15
N MET A 78 -20.27 -5.97 -3.11
CA MET A 78 -19.57 -7.26 -3.05
C MET A 78 -18.49 -7.27 -1.96
N PHE A 79 -17.73 -6.18 -1.82
CA PHE A 79 -16.73 -6.04 -0.77
C PHE A 79 -17.36 -6.14 0.63
N ARG A 80 -18.46 -5.44 0.87
CA ARG A 80 -19.24 -5.56 2.11
C ARG A 80 -19.61 -7.02 2.37
N ALA A 81 -20.26 -7.67 1.41
CA ALA A 81 -20.68 -9.06 1.56
C ALA A 81 -19.51 -10.01 1.89
N LYS A 82 -18.40 -9.89 1.15
CA LYS A 82 -17.20 -10.73 1.37
C LYS A 82 -16.52 -10.45 2.71
N LEU A 83 -16.43 -9.20 3.14
CA LEU A 83 -15.82 -8.86 4.42
C LEU A 83 -16.65 -9.37 5.60
N LEU A 84 -17.96 -9.15 5.59
CA LEU A 84 -18.85 -9.63 6.65
C LEU A 84 -18.87 -11.17 6.71
N ALA A 85 -18.85 -11.84 5.55
CA ALA A 85 -18.74 -13.31 5.49
C ALA A 85 -17.39 -13.81 6.05
N LEU A 86 -16.30 -13.07 5.83
CA LEU A 86 -15.00 -13.41 6.41
C LEU A 86 -14.96 -13.19 7.92
N ILE A 87 -15.58 -12.11 8.43
CA ILE A 87 -15.67 -11.83 9.88
C ILE A 87 -16.46 -12.94 10.58
N ARG A 88 -17.59 -13.38 10.01
CA ARG A 88 -18.39 -14.48 10.57
C ARG A 88 -17.65 -15.82 10.67
N LYS A 89 -16.63 -16.03 9.83
CA LYS A 89 -15.80 -17.25 9.85
C LYS A 89 -14.58 -17.15 10.76
N ASP A 90 -14.29 -15.96 11.28
CA ASP A 90 -13.16 -15.71 12.17
C ASP A 90 -13.67 -15.74 13.62
N THR A 91 -13.35 -16.80 14.35
CA THR A 91 -13.90 -17.07 15.70
C THR A 91 -13.66 -15.93 16.68
N HIS A 92 -12.48 -15.33 16.64
CA HIS A 92 -12.11 -14.22 17.51
C HIS A 92 -12.86 -12.93 17.14
N LEU A 93 -12.97 -12.58 15.86
CA LEU A 93 -13.73 -11.38 15.48
C LEU A 93 -15.23 -11.58 15.63
N TYR A 94 -15.71 -12.81 15.44
CA TYR A 94 -17.12 -13.14 15.59
C TYR A 94 -17.64 -12.91 17.01
N SER A 95 -16.82 -13.14 18.04
CA SER A 95 -17.20 -12.85 19.43
C SER A 95 -17.51 -11.36 19.69
N PHE A 96 -16.98 -10.45 18.85
CA PHE A 96 -17.28 -9.01 18.90
C PHE A 96 -18.29 -8.58 17.83
N PHE A 97 -18.80 -9.50 17.01
CA PHE A 97 -19.65 -9.20 15.85
C PHE A 97 -21.06 -9.73 16.06
N SER A 98 -21.79 -9.09 16.98
CA SER A 98 -23.18 -9.43 17.30
C SER A 98 -24.11 -9.27 16.09
N THR A 99 -25.29 -9.90 16.17
CA THR A 99 -26.37 -9.75 15.16
C THR A 99 -26.73 -8.28 14.94
N GLU A 100 -26.73 -7.47 16.00
CA GLU A 100 -27.02 -6.04 15.91
C GLU A 100 -25.95 -5.27 15.13
N ILE A 101 -24.66 -5.53 15.41
CA ILE A 101 -23.54 -4.93 14.68
C ILE A 101 -23.59 -5.37 13.22
N ALA A 102 -23.89 -6.64 12.95
CA ALA A 102 -24.03 -7.16 11.60
C ALA A 102 -25.15 -6.44 10.84
N ARG A 103 -26.31 -6.24 11.46
CA ARG A 103 -27.44 -5.49 10.88
C ARG A 103 -27.04 -4.05 10.54
N LYS A 104 -26.46 -3.32 11.49
CA LYS A 104 -25.94 -1.96 11.28
C LYS A 104 -24.93 -1.90 10.13
N CYS A 105 -24.05 -2.89 10.00
CA CYS A 105 -23.11 -2.98 8.89
C CYS A 105 -23.78 -3.22 7.53
N ILE A 106 -24.88 -3.97 7.49
CA ILE A 106 -25.62 -4.29 6.26
C ILE A 106 -26.47 -3.10 5.80
N GLU A 107 -27.12 -2.41 6.73
CA GLU A 107 -27.97 -1.25 6.45
C GLU A 107 -27.16 -0.03 6.00
N LYS A 108 -25.94 0.11 6.54
CA LYS A 108 -25.05 1.20 6.13
C LYS A 108 -24.72 1.10 4.64
N GLU A 109 -24.72 2.25 3.97
CA GLU A 109 -24.16 2.36 2.62
C GLU A 109 -22.63 2.32 2.68
N TRP A 110 -22.04 1.36 1.98
CA TRP A 110 -20.59 1.24 1.87
C TRP A 110 -20.12 1.94 0.62
N VAL A 111 -19.01 2.67 0.74
CA VAL A 111 -18.47 3.47 -0.36
C VAL A 111 -17.13 2.87 -0.79
N VAL A 112 -16.99 2.66 -2.10
CA VAL A 112 -15.71 2.42 -2.76
C VAL A 112 -15.48 3.58 -3.72
N TYR A 113 -14.36 4.27 -3.55
CA TYR A 113 -13.94 5.29 -4.49
C TYR A 113 -13.12 4.65 -5.62
N ALA A 114 -13.69 4.61 -6.83
CA ALA A 114 -13.01 4.14 -8.02
C ALA A 114 -12.90 5.27 -9.04
N LYS A 115 -11.69 5.47 -9.59
CA LYS A 115 -11.44 6.47 -10.63
C LYS A 115 -10.47 5.93 -11.68
N ARG A 116 -10.58 6.46 -12.89
CA ARG A 116 -9.56 6.29 -13.93
C ARG A 116 -8.18 6.78 -13.45
N PRO A 117 -7.09 6.16 -13.93
CA PRO A 117 -5.75 6.69 -13.68
C PRO A 117 -5.65 8.14 -14.16
N PHE A 118 -4.92 8.97 -13.41
CA PHE A 118 -4.75 10.39 -13.69
C PHE A 118 -3.28 10.69 -13.98
N GLY A 119 -3.03 11.32 -15.14
CA GLY A 119 -1.76 11.93 -15.50
C GLY A 119 -0.52 11.01 -15.51
N GLY A 120 -0.71 9.77 -15.98
CA GLY A 120 0.38 8.85 -16.34
C GLY A 120 1.06 8.14 -15.17
N ALA A 121 1.99 7.23 -15.50
CA ALA A 121 2.65 6.36 -14.52
C ALA A 121 3.40 7.15 -13.43
N LYS A 122 4.06 8.26 -13.78
CA LYS A 122 4.82 9.09 -12.83
C LYS A 122 3.92 9.66 -11.72
N LYS A 123 2.74 10.22 -12.07
CA LYS A 123 1.81 10.77 -11.08
C LYS A 123 1.15 9.68 -10.23
N ILE A 124 0.93 8.48 -10.78
CA ILE A 124 0.45 7.33 -10.01
C ILE A 124 1.50 6.90 -8.98
N ILE A 125 2.78 6.85 -9.36
CA ILE A 125 3.89 6.53 -8.46
C ILE A 125 4.00 7.59 -7.36
N GLU A 126 3.96 8.88 -7.71
CA GLU A 126 4.00 9.97 -6.73
C GLU A 126 2.79 9.94 -5.78
N TYR A 127 1.60 9.64 -6.31
CA TYR A 127 0.41 9.40 -5.51
C TYR A 127 0.64 8.26 -4.52
N LEU A 128 1.14 7.11 -4.97
CA LEU A 128 1.40 5.96 -4.10
C LEU A 128 2.52 6.24 -3.08
N GLY A 129 3.61 6.90 -3.49
CA GLY A 129 4.75 7.20 -2.63
C GLY A 129 4.36 8.03 -1.40
N ARG A 130 3.38 8.92 -1.56
CA ARG A 130 2.79 9.68 -0.43
C ARG A 130 2.12 8.77 0.61
N TYR A 131 1.70 7.57 0.22
CA TYR A 131 1.01 6.60 1.05
C TYR A 131 1.91 5.49 1.59
N THR A 132 3.12 5.33 1.05
CA THR A 132 4.09 4.33 1.51
C THR A 132 5.01 4.85 2.61
N HIS A 133 5.24 6.15 2.73
CA HIS A 133 6.18 6.69 3.74
C HIS A 133 5.51 7.49 4.85
N LYS A 134 4.30 8.01 4.64
CA LYS A 134 3.62 8.80 5.66
C LYS A 134 3.15 7.92 6.83
N THR A 135 3.48 8.39 8.02
CA THR A 135 2.86 8.02 9.31
C THR A 135 1.47 8.67 9.42
N ALA A 136 0.77 8.41 10.53
CA ALA A 136 -0.58 8.93 10.75
C ALA A 136 -0.69 10.46 10.65
N ILE A 137 0.36 11.17 11.07
CA ILE A 137 0.52 12.61 10.93
C ILE A 137 1.97 12.93 10.55
N SER A 138 2.14 14.02 9.80
CA SER A 138 3.43 14.56 9.40
C SER A 138 3.81 15.77 10.25
N ASN A 139 5.10 16.00 10.49
CA ASN A 139 5.59 17.06 11.37
C ASN A 139 5.04 18.45 11.03
N HIS A 140 4.98 18.83 9.75
CA HIS A 140 4.43 20.13 9.32
C HIS A 140 2.93 20.36 9.67
N ARG A 141 2.22 19.32 10.10
CA ARG A 141 0.84 19.45 10.57
C ARG A 141 0.77 19.76 12.06
N LEU A 142 1.80 19.43 12.83
CA LEU A 142 1.92 19.79 14.25
C LEU A 142 2.28 21.27 14.32
N LEU A 143 1.43 22.08 14.94
CA LEU A 143 1.57 23.54 14.94
C LEU A 143 2.12 24.01 16.28
N HIS A 144 1.51 23.58 17.38
CA HIS A 144 1.87 23.99 18.72
C HIS A 144 1.79 22.83 19.72
N TYR A 145 2.62 22.91 20.74
CA TYR A 145 2.54 22.10 21.94
C TYR A 145 2.77 23.00 23.17
N SER A 146 1.73 23.23 23.95
CA SER A 146 1.78 24.00 25.20
C SER A 146 0.78 23.41 26.19
N ASP A 147 1.01 23.56 27.49
CA ASP A 147 0.04 23.18 28.54
C ASP A 147 -0.54 21.77 28.40
N LYS A 148 0.31 20.80 28.00
CA LYS A 148 -0.10 19.40 27.72
C LYS A 148 -1.18 19.27 26.65
N LYS A 149 -1.21 20.19 25.69
CA LYS A 149 -2.11 20.19 24.54
C LYS A 149 -1.33 20.22 23.24
N VAL A 150 -1.77 19.42 22.28
CA VAL A 150 -1.21 19.36 20.93
C VAL A 150 -2.20 19.99 19.96
N THR A 151 -1.80 21.04 19.27
CA THR A 151 -2.56 21.67 18.19
C THR A 151 -2.01 21.22 16.85
N PHE A 152 -2.87 20.72 15.97
CA PHE A 152 -2.47 20.31 14.61
C PHE A 152 -3.51 20.69 13.56
N SER A 153 -3.02 21.00 12.35
CA SER A 153 -3.88 21.29 11.21
C SER A 153 -4.43 20.02 10.56
N TYR A 154 -5.67 20.06 10.09
CA TYR A 154 -6.33 18.99 9.35
C TYR A 154 -7.13 19.54 8.17
N LYS A 155 -7.37 18.71 7.15
CA LYS A 155 -8.27 19.05 6.05
C LYS A 155 -9.68 18.55 6.34
N ASP A 156 -10.64 19.46 6.37
CA ASP A 156 -12.05 19.11 6.51
C ASP A 156 -12.66 18.81 5.13
N TYR A 157 -12.64 17.54 4.74
CA TYR A 157 -13.23 17.11 3.49
C TYR A 157 -14.75 17.29 3.41
N ARG A 158 -15.46 17.43 4.54
CA ARG A 158 -16.90 17.72 4.53
C ARG A 158 -17.17 19.19 4.24
N ASN A 159 -16.23 20.07 4.59
CA ASN A 159 -16.30 21.51 4.35
C ASN A 159 -15.32 21.94 3.24
N GLY A 160 -15.40 21.31 2.07
CA GLY A 160 -14.65 21.72 0.88
C GLY A 160 -13.13 21.54 0.97
N ALA A 161 -12.63 20.65 1.84
CA ALA A 161 -11.21 20.46 2.11
C ALA A 161 -10.49 21.69 2.69
N LYS A 162 -11.22 22.59 3.35
CA LYS A 162 -10.67 23.71 4.11
C LYS A 162 -9.68 23.21 5.17
N LYS A 163 -8.62 23.99 5.39
CA LYS A 163 -7.61 23.69 6.40
C LYS A 163 -8.07 24.30 7.73
N ASN A 164 -8.32 23.45 8.71
CA ASN A 164 -8.73 23.84 10.06
C ASN A 164 -7.68 23.35 11.06
N GLU A 165 -7.79 23.81 12.30
CA GLU A 165 -6.95 23.38 13.42
C GLU A 165 -7.78 22.62 14.44
N MET A 166 -7.11 21.72 15.15
CA MET A 166 -7.70 20.97 16.25
C MET A 166 -6.68 20.87 17.36
N THR A 167 -7.14 21.11 18.58
CA THR A 167 -6.34 20.96 19.79
C THR A 167 -6.87 19.77 20.59
N LEU A 168 -5.98 18.87 20.98
CA LEU A 168 -6.27 17.74 21.86
C LEU A 168 -5.36 17.81 23.08
N SER A 169 -5.72 17.15 24.18
CA SER A 169 -4.72 16.84 25.21
C SER A 169 -3.64 15.93 24.61
N ASP A 170 -2.44 16.00 25.18
CA ASP A 170 -1.32 15.11 24.85
C ASP A 170 -1.70 13.63 24.97
N VAL A 171 -2.43 13.25 26.02
CA VAL A 171 -2.93 11.88 26.23
C VAL A 171 -3.87 11.46 25.11
N GLU A 172 -4.84 12.29 24.71
CA GLU A 172 -5.78 11.96 23.64
C GLU A 172 -5.08 11.92 22.28
N PHE A 173 -4.11 12.81 22.04
CA PHE A 173 -3.28 12.79 20.86
C PHE A 173 -2.47 11.49 20.76
N ILE A 174 -1.80 11.09 21.85
CA ILE A 174 -1.04 9.84 21.93
C ILE A 174 -1.97 8.65 21.72
N ARG A 175 -3.13 8.60 22.40
CA ARG A 175 -4.12 7.52 22.24
C ARG A 175 -4.60 7.38 20.80
N ARG A 176 -4.82 8.47 20.08
CA ARG A 176 -5.16 8.44 18.65
C ARG A 176 -4.00 7.96 17.80
N TYR A 177 -2.81 8.52 18.04
CA TYR A 177 -1.61 8.15 17.30
C TYR A 177 -1.28 6.66 17.41
N THR A 178 -1.38 6.09 18.61
CA THR A 178 -1.03 4.69 18.88
C THR A 178 -1.97 3.69 18.21
N GLN A 179 -3.23 4.07 17.91
CA GLN A 179 -4.16 3.24 17.12
C GLN A 179 -3.67 2.98 15.69
N HIS A 180 -2.69 3.74 15.22
CA HIS A 180 -2.14 3.61 13.87
C HIS A 180 -0.82 2.82 13.83
N LEU A 181 -0.30 2.42 14.99
CA LEU A 181 0.84 1.51 15.09
C LEU A 181 0.39 0.12 14.65
N LEU A 182 1.03 -0.39 13.60
CA LEU A 182 0.72 -1.71 13.08
C LEU A 182 1.45 -2.79 13.89
N PRO A 183 0.87 -4.00 14.04
CA PRO A 183 1.54 -5.10 14.69
C PRO A 183 2.92 -5.38 14.09
N LYS A 184 3.86 -5.84 14.91
CA LYS A 184 5.22 -6.21 14.46
C LYS A 184 5.15 -7.18 13.29
N GLY A 185 5.91 -6.90 12.23
CA GLY A 185 5.95 -7.73 11.02
C GLY A 185 4.72 -7.62 10.11
N PHE A 186 3.72 -6.80 10.44
CA PHE A 186 2.54 -6.66 9.60
C PHE A 186 2.88 -5.99 8.27
N ARG A 187 2.66 -6.71 7.16
CA ARG A 187 2.90 -6.17 5.81
C ARG A 187 1.80 -5.18 5.40
N ARG A 188 2.11 -3.89 5.55
CA ARG A 188 1.26 -2.74 5.16
C ARG A 188 1.01 -2.63 3.65
N ILE A 189 2.00 -3.02 2.83
CA ILE A 189 1.91 -3.00 1.36
C ILE A 189 1.91 -4.44 0.86
N ARG A 190 0.94 -4.79 0.02
CA ARG A 190 0.77 -6.15 -0.51
C ARG A 190 0.55 -6.13 -2.01
N HIS A 191 1.06 -7.18 -2.66
CA HIS A 191 0.95 -7.41 -4.09
C HIS A 191 0.12 -8.67 -4.33
N PHE A 192 -0.83 -8.60 -5.25
CA PHE A 192 -1.78 -9.66 -5.52
C PHE A 192 -1.87 -10.01 -7.01
N GLY A 193 -2.34 -11.23 -7.28
CA GLY A 193 -2.49 -11.78 -8.63
C GLY A 193 -1.16 -11.81 -9.36
N PHE A 194 -1.14 -11.31 -10.60
CA PHE A 194 0.08 -11.30 -11.40
C PHE A 194 1.18 -10.34 -10.87
N TYR A 195 0.94 -9.57 -9.80
CA TYR A 195 2.01 -8.86 -9.09
C TYR A 195 2.70 -9.68 -8.00
N ASN A 196 2.28 -10.92 -7.73
CA ASN A 196 2.94 -11.82 -6.78
C ASN A 196 4.40 -12.04 -7.20
N GLY A 197 5.34 -11.83 -6.26
CA GLY A 197 6.78 -11.87 -6.50
C GLY A 197 7.28 -13.14 -7.19
N ALA A 198 6.68 -14.30 -6.91
CA ALA A 198 7.07 -15.58 -7.49
C ALA A 198 6.80 -15.65 -9.01
N ILE A 199 5.71 -15.04 -9.48
CA ILE A 199 5.23 -15.16 -10.88
C ILE A 199 5.27 -13.84 -11.65
N LYS A 200 5.54 -12.72 -10.97
CA LYS A 200 5.43 -11.36 -11.52
C LYS A 200 6.28 -11.18 -12.77
N LYS A 201 7.54 -11.64 -12.77
CA LYS A 201 8.45 -11.48 -13.92
C LYS A 201 7.83 -12.09 -15.18
N VAL A 202 7.44 -13.35 -15.10
CA VAL A 202 6.83 -14.10 -16.21
C VAL A 202 5.52 -13.47 -16.67
N LYS A 203 4.62 -13.14 -15.73
CA LYS A 203 3.29 -12.61 -16.08
C LYS A 203 3.36 -11.21 -16.68
N ILE A 204 4.19 -10.33 -16.13
CA ILE A 204 4.35 -8.97 -16.64
C ILE A 204 5.00 -8.98 -18.04
N GLU A 205 5.94 -9.88 -18.30
CA GLU A 205 6.52 -10.02 -19.63
C GLU A 205 5.48 -10.47 -20.67
N LYS A 206 4.63 -11.45 -20.33
CA LYS A 206 3.51 -11.85 -21.21
C LYS A 206 2.54 -10.71 -21.48
N ILE A 207 2.21 -9.92 -20.46
CA ILE A 207 1.35 -8.74 -20.61
C ILE A 207 2.00 -7.74 -21.57
N ARG A 208 3.28 -7.42 -21.38
CA ARG A 208 4.05 -6.50 -22.25
C ARG A 208 4.05 -6.95 -23.71
N LYS A 209 4.40 -8.22 -23.95
CA LYS A 209 4.35 -8.83 -25.29
C LYS A 209 2.97 -8.71 -25.91
N SER A 210 1.91 -8.99 -25.14
CA SER A 210 0.53 -8.90 -25.62
C SER A 210 0.06 -7.49 -25.97
N ILE A 211 0.67 -6.43 -25.43
CA ILE A 211 0.30 -5.03 -25.71
C ILE A 211 1.35 -4.30 -26.55
N GLY A 212 2.36 -5.01 -27.08
CA GLY A 212 3.46 -4.41 -27.85
C GLY A 212 4.33 -3.43 -27.04
N GLN A 213 4.34 -3.54 -25.70
CA GLN A 213 5.15 -2.67 -24.86
C GLN A 213 6.56 -3.26 -24.71
N GLU A 214 7.58 -2.45 -25.01
CA GLU A 214 8.96 -2.83 -24.74
C GLU A 214 9.25 -3.01 -23.25
N THR A 215 10.24 -3.85 -22.95
CA THR A 215 10.73 -3.98 -21.58
C THR A 215 11.43 -2.68 -21.18
N PRO A 216 10.99 -2.00 -20.11
CA PRO A 216 11.62 -0.77 -19.68
C PRO A 216 13.05 -1.06 -19.22
N LYS A 217 14.00 -0.28 -19.72
CA LYS A 217 15.39 -0.30 -19.26
C LYS A 217 15.42 0.09 -17.77
N ILE A 218 16.03 -0.75 -16.94
CA ILE A 218 16.22 -0.43 -15.53
C ILE A 218 17.27 0.66 -15.48
N LYS A 219 16.89 1.85 -14.99
CA LYS A 219 17.86 2.89 -14.70
C LYS A 219 18.63 2.48 -13.44
N GLU A 220 19.93 2.29 -13.56
CA GLU A 220 20.78 2.16 -12.39
C GLU A 220 20.84 3.50 -11.67
N TRP A 221 20.66 3.46 -10.35
CA TRP A 221 20.73 4.64 -9.51
C TRP A 221 22.09 4.64 -8.85
N ASP A 222 22.85 5.69 -9.10
CA ASP A 222 24.03 5.99 -8.30
C ASP A 222 23.55 6.56 -6.95
N TRP A 223 23.55 5.69 -5.94
CA TRP A 223 23.12 6.05 -4.60
C TRP A 223 24.08 7.02 -3.92
N ILE A 224 25.37 7.01 -4.29
CA ILE A 224 26.38 7.93 -3.75
C ILE A 224 26.05 9.35 -4.23
N LYS A 225 25.84 9.49 -5.55
CA LYS A 225 25.39 10.75 -6.14
C LYS A 225 24.07 11.22 -5.53
N LEU A 226 23.11 10.31 -5.36
CA LEU A 226 21.82 10.64 -4.77
C LEU A 226 21.94 11.15 -3.33
N SER A 227 22.79 10.53 -2.51
CA SER A 227 23.04 10.97 -1.12
C SER A 227 23.61 12.38 -1.08
N LYS A 228 24.59 12.70 -1.95
CA LYS A 228 25.16 14.04 -2.04
C LYS A 228 24.12 15.08 -2.46
N GLU A 229 23.41 14.83 -3.56
CA GLU A 229 22.49 15.81 -4.17
C GLU A 229 21.17 15.97 -3.42
N LYS A 230 20.65 14.92 -2.78
CA LYS A 230 19.30 14.92 -2.19
C LYS A 230 19.28 14.85 -0.67
N LEU A 231 20.32 14.27 -0.06
CA LEU A 231 20.39 14.11 1.39
C LEU A 231 21.44 15.02 2.02
N GLY A 232 22.25 15.71 1.20
CA GLY A 232 23.22 16.71 1.66
C GLY A 232 24.42 16.13 2.40
N TYR A 233 24.75 14.85 2.20
CA TYR A 233 25.93 14.23 2.80
C TYR A 233 26.67 13.33 1.81
N ASP A 234 27.99 13.24 1.97
CA ASP A 234 28.83 12.32 1.23
C ASP A 234 28.97 10.99 2.01
N PRO A 235 28.42 9.87 1.51
CA PRO A 235 28.55 8.58 2.20
C PRO A 235 29.98 8.02 2.17
N LEU A 236 30.86 8.61 1.35
CA LEU A 236 32.27 8.25 1.29
C LEU A 236 33.13 9.09 2.25
N LEU A 237 32.56 10.03 3.01
CA LEU A 237 33.31 10.75 4.06
C LEU A 237 33.09 10.10 5.42
N CYS A 238 34.16 9.94 6.19
CA CYS A 238 34.11 9.44 7.55
C CYS A 238 33.24 10.34 8.44
N THR A 239 32.17 9.81 9.03
CA THR A 239 31.26 10.55 9.90
C THR A 239 31.87 11.01 11.23
N CYS A 240 32.99 10.42 11.65
CA CYS A 240 33.68 10.80 12.88
C CYS A 240 34.60 12.01 12.69
N CYS A 241 35.33 12.08 11.57
CA CYS A 241 36.38 13.09 11.36
C CYS A 241 36.16 14.02 10.17
N GLY A 242 35.24 13.70 9.25
CA GLY A 242 34.93 14.49 8.05
C GLY A 242 36.02 14.56 6.98
N LYS A 243 37.20 13.98 7.24
CA LYS A 243 38.41 14.18 6.41
C LYS A 243 38.88 12.93 5.65
N ARG A 244 38.53 11.74 6.14
CA ARG A 244 38.97 10.47 5.54
C ARG A 244 37.94 9.94 4.56
N GLU A 245 38.41 9.40 3.46
CA GLU A 245 37.58 8.72 2.47
C GLU A 245 37.32 7.27 2.91
N MET A 246 36.06 6.84 2.79
CA MET A 246 35.58 5.51 3.10
C MET A 246 35.52 4.71 1.81
N VAL A 247 36.15 3.54 1.78
CA VAL A 247 36.11 2.64 0.63
C VAL A 247 34.97 1.63 0.81
N ILE A 248 34.15 1.46 -0.23
CA ILE A 248 33.11 0.44 -0.23
C ILE A 248 33.77 -0.91 -0.50
N MET A 249 33.90 -1.73 0.54
CA MET A 249 34.31 -3.12 0.38
C MET A 249 33.23 -3.90 -0.40
N PRO A 250 33.63 -4.82 -1.30
CA PRO A 250 32.68 -5.63 -2.06
C PRO A 250 31.69 -6.31 -1.13
N ARG A 251 30.39 -6.24 -1.45
CA ARG A 251 29.39 -7.01 -0.72
C ARG A 251 29.60 -8.49 -1.02
N PHE A 252 29.93 -9.26 0.01
CA PHE A 252 29.84 -10.71 -0.07
C PHE A 252 28.39 -11.09 -0.43
N PRO A 253 28.17 -12.00 -1.40
CA PRO A 253 26.82 -12.41 -1.78
C PRO A 253 26.11 -12.95 -0.54
N SER A 254 24.87 -12.49 -0.29
CA SER A 254 24.10 -13.04 0.82
C SER A 254 23.83 -14.51 0.52
N GLN A 255 24.46 -15.42 1.26
CA GLN A 255 24.15 -16.85 1.21
C GLN A 255 22.74 -17.03 1.82
N ARG A 256 21.71 -16.94 0.98
CA ARG A 256 20.31 -17.26 1.35
C ARG A 256 19.94 -18.71 1.02
N ALA A 257 20.92 -19.57 0.86
CA ALA A 257 20.74 -21.02 0.90
C ALA A 257 21.25 -21.50 2.28
N PRO A 258 20.70 -22.57 2.86
CA PRO A 258 21.42 -23.28 3.93
C PRO A 258 22.85 -23.58 3.44
N PRO A 259 23.87 -23.57 4.32
CA PRO A 259 25.25 -23.80 3.89
C PRO A 259 25.31 -25.10 3.09
N ASN A 260 25.71 -25.02 1.82
CA ASN A 260 26.03 -26.21 1.05
C ASN A 260 27.16 -26.92 1.80
N GLN A 261 27.01 -28.22 2.04
CA GLN A 261 28.00 -29.05 2.75
C GLN A 261 29.42 -29.05 2.11
N GLN A 262 29.57 -28.44 0.93
CA GLN A 262 30.84 -28.34 0.21
C GLN A 262 31.83 -27.29 0.76
N ASN A 263 31.44 -26.43 1.71
CA ASN A 263 32.37 -25.43 2.31
C ASN A 263 32.87 -25.80 3.72
N VAL A 264 32.74 -27.06 4.16
CA VAL A 264 33.22 -27.50 5.49
C VAL A 264 34.68 -27.96 5.49
N THR A 265 35.32 -28.12 4.33
CA THR A 265 36.72 -28.56 4.25
C THR A 265 37.61 -27.52 3.59
N LYS A 266 38.05 -26.54 4.38
CA LYS A 266 39.39 -25.94 4.27
C LYS A 266 39.73 -25.21 5.57
N LYS A 267 40.11 -26.02 6.56
CA LYS A 267 41.07 -25.61 7.59
C LYS A 267 42.44 -26.10 7.12
N ILE A 268 43.31 -25.17 6.74
CA ILE A 268 44.76 -25.19 7.00
C ILE A 268 45.11 -23.74 7.34
#